data_AF-A0ABD2N6C3-F1
#
_entry.id   AF-A0ABD2N6C3-F1
#
_cell.length_a   1.000
_cell.length_b   1.000
_cell.length_c   1.000
_cell.angle_alpha   90.00
_cell.angle_beta   90.00
_cell.angle_gamma   90.00
#
_symmetry.space_group_name_H-M   'P 1'
#
loop_
_entity.id
_entity.type
_entity.pdbx_description
1 polymer ?
#
loop_
_entity_poly.entity_id
_entity_poly.type
_entity_poly.pdbx_seq_one_letter_code
_entity_poly.pdbx_strand_id
1 'polypeptide(L)'
;MKKLVSMGSFGKASLSRSYPQFDGTMEKPQLIRKRQYLNRKKLSDNLALKNTEKVIVLPDSDDDDKDYFTNLQAIYEIDRCGEKETVNLMLEEAFFLQRALGCLNIFYENELLDHSKAWELFSEILYKDGPAYHHASYVVLIQEHEKGNLDTSLMGLHRMCETAGKELLICQVYWPNDEVNPDNLSNIRIKEILMKRWISSQERQETT
;
A
#
# COMPACT_ATOMS: atom_id res chain seq x y z
N MET A 1 -21.56 -6.57 -21.28
CA MET A 1 -21.37 -6.03 -19.92
C MET A 1 -21.79 -6.96 -18.76
N LYS A 2 -22.20 -8.23 -18.96
CA LYS A 2 -22.57 -9.15 -17.85
C LYS A 2 -21.44 -10.09 -17.37
N LYS A 3 -20.27 -10.09 -18.03
CA LYS A 3 -19.21 -11.10 -17.81
C LYS A 3 -18.11 -10.64 -16.84
N LEU A 4 -18.01 -9.35 -16.54
CA LEU A 4 -16.97 -8.81 -15.63
C LEU A 4 -17.31 -8.99 -14.14
N VAL A 5 -18.59 -9.15 -13.81
CA VAL A 5 -19.07 -9.27 -12.42
C VAL A 5 -18.81 -10.68 -11.84
N SER A 6 -18.65 -11.70 -12.69
CA SER A 6 -18.59 -13.10 -12.25
C SER A 6 -17.17 -13.67 -12.06
N MET A 7 -16.12 -12.89 -12.27
CA MET A 7 -14.72 -13.39 -12.24
C MET A 7 -13.84 -12.72 -11.18
N GLY A 8 -14.41 -11.89 -10.33
CA GLY A 8 -13.67 -11.14 -9.32
C GLY A 8 -14.10 -11.49 -7.92
N SER A 9 -13.34 -12.34 -7.23
CA SER A 9 -13.20 -12.27 -5.77
C SER A 9 -12.35 -11.03 -5.40
N PHE A 10 -12.75 -9.85 -5.89
CA PHE A 10 -12.17 -8.59 -5.48
C PHE A 10 -12.73 -8.28 -4.08
N GLY A 11 -11.82 -8.06 -3.14
CA GLY A 11 -12.12 -7.74 -1.75
C GLY A 11 -13.26 -6.73 -1.65
N LYS A 12 -14.17 -6.98 -0.69
CA LYS A 12 -15.38 -6.21 -0.41
C LYS A 12 -15.06 -4.71 -0.46
N ALA A 13 -15.34 -4.09 -1.60
CA ALA A 13 -15.27 -2.66 -1.77
C ALA A 13 -16.33 -2.04 -0.86
N SER A 14 -15.90 -1.44 0.25
CA SER A 14 -16.70 -0.40 0.90
C SER A 14 -16.82 0.74 -0.11
N LEU A 15 -17.90 0.69 -0.89
CA LEU A 15 -18.27 1.65 -1.92
C LEU A 15 -17.99 3.08 -1.48
N SER A 16 -17.03 3.69 -2.16
CA SER A 16 -17.11 5.06 -2.63
C SER A 16 -18.57 5.42 -2.96
N ARG A 17 -19.14 6.33 -2.18
CA ARG A 17 -20.22 7.22 -2.58
C ARG A 17 -20.00 8.54 -1.86
N SER A 18 -19.74 9.59 -2.63
CA SER A 18 -20.01 10.97 -2.25
C SER A 18 -21.36 11.04 -1.52
N TYR A 19 -21.30 11.24 -0.20
CA TYR A 19 -22.50 11.40 0.61
C TYR A 19 -23.11 12.76 0.25
N PRO A 20 -24.44 12.88 0.08
CA PRO A 20 -25.07 14.19 -0.06
C PRO A 20 -24.66 15.09 1.12
N GLN A 21 -24.07 16.23 0.81
CA GLN A 21 -23.71 17.25 1.80
C GLN A 21 -24.99 17.97 2.23
N PHE A 22 -25.72 17.38 3.17
CA PHE A 22 -26.73 18.12 3.93
C PHE A 22 -26.01 19.14 4.83
N ASP A 23 -26.54 20.37 4.81
CA ASP A 23 -25.93 21.64 5.21
C ASP A 23 -24.99 21.60 6.43
N GLY A 24 -23.89 22.36 6.33
CA GLY A 24 -22.76 22.42 7.25
C GLY A 24 -23.01 23.12 8.60
N THR A 25 -24.23 23.08 9.12
CA THR A 25 -24.60 23.71 10.41
C THR A 25 -24.78 22.73 11.57
N MET A 26 -24.69 21.42 11.33
CA MET A 26 -24.76 20.42 12.39
C MET A 26 -23.42 19.70 12.58
N GLU A 27 -22.91 19.68 13.82
CA GLU A 27 -21.82 18.81 14.26
C GLU A 27 -22.20 17.35 13.93
N LYS A 28 -21.68 16.81 12.83
CA LYS A 28 -22.01 15.45 12.41
C LYS A 28 -21.32 14.47 13.37
N PRO A 29 -22.04 13.51 13.94
CA PRO A 29 -21.44 12.50 14.79
C PRO A 29 -20.47 11.64 13.97
N GLN A 30 -19.29 11.40 14.52
CA GLN A 30 -18.26 10.61 13.84
C GLN A 30 -18.69 9.14 13.79
N LEU A 31 -18.57 8.52 12.62
CA LEU A 31 -18.80 7.08 12.45
C LEU A 31 -17.48 6.34 12.68
N ILE A 32 -17.48 5.35 13.57
CA ILE A 32 -16.32 4.51 13.87
C ILE A 32 -16.69 3.03 13.85
N ARG A 33 -15.74 2.15 13.56
CA ARG A 33 -15.98 0.70 13.62
C ARG A 33 -15.82 0.15 15.04
N LYS A 34 -16.52 -0.95 15.36
CA LYS A 34 -16.51 -1.58 16.69
C LYS A 34 -15.09 -1.92 17.16
N ARG A 35 -14.25 -2.50 16.29
CA ARG A 35 -12.83 -2.72 16.59
C ARG A 35 -12.09 -1.44 17.02
N GLN A 36 -12.31 -0.35 16.29
CA GLN A 36 -11.67 0.94 16.56
C GLN A 36 -12.13 1.52 17.91
N TYR A 37 -13.44 1.54 18.16
CA TYR A 37 -14.01 1.99 19.43
C TYR A 37 -13.43 1.21 20.63
N LEU A 38 -13.35 -0.11 20.54
CA LEU A 38 -12.80 -0.94 21.63
C LEU A 38 -11.33 -0.63 21.91
N ASN A 39 -10.53 -0.40 20.88
CA ASN A 39 -9.13 -0.01 21.05
C ASN A 39 -8.99 1.37 21.69
N ARG A 40 -9.78 2.35 21.23
CA ARG A 40 -9.83 3.69 21.81
C ARG A 40 -10.28 3.69 23.26
N LYS A 41 -11.29 2.89 23.60
CA LYS A 41 -11.78 2.73 24.97
C LYS A 41 -10.70 2.20 25.90
N LYS A 42 -10.00 1.12 25.50
CA LYS A 42 -8.86 0.58 26.26
C LYS A 42 -7.78 1.65 26.49
N LEU A 43 -7.47 2.42 25.46
CA LEU A 43 -6.47 3.49 25.55
C LEU A 43 -6.93 4.62 26.48
N SER A 44 -8.19 5.05 26.37
CA SER A 44 -8.76 6.09 27.23
C SER A 44 -8.82 5.67 28.69
N ASP A 45 -9.11 4.40 28.96
CA ASP A 45 -9.14 3.86 30.31
C ASP A 45 -7.73 3.79 30.92
N ASN A 46 -6.72 3.40 30.12
CA ASN A 46 -5.31 3.37 30.55
C ASN A 46 -4.73 4.77 30.81
N LEU A 47 -5.10 5.76 30.00
CA LEU A 47 -4.57 7.13 30.07
C LEU A 47 -5.47 8.11 30.82
N ALA A 48 -6.58 7.62 31.40
CA ALA A 48 -7.60 8.42 32.11
C ALA A 48 -8.08 9.65 31.31
N LEU A 49 -8.21 9.50 29.99
CA LEU A 49 -8.65 10.57 29.08
C LEU A 49 -10.14 10.86 29.29
N LYS A 50 -10.52 12.14 29.19
CA LYS A 50 -11.88 12.64 29.52
C LYS A 50 -12.53 13.36 28.35
N ASN A 51 -12.22 13.00 27.11
CA ASN A 51 -12.95 13.58 25.98
C ASN A 51 -14.42 13.12 26.00
N THR A 52 -15.29 13.86 25.34
CA THR A 52 -16.75 13.60 25.29
C THR A 52 -17.29 13.71 23.88
N GLU A 53 -16.53 13.19 22.91
CA GLU A 53 -16.96 13.19 21.52
C GLU A 53 -18.06 12.16 21.29
N LYS A 54 -19.11 12.58 20.58
CA LYS A 54 -20.25 11.73 20.27
C LYS A 54 -19.95 10.91 19.02
N VAL A 55 -19.94 9.59 19.16
CA VAL A 55 -19.60 8.68 18.07
C VAL A 55 -20.69 7.65 17.84
N ILE A 56 -20.87 7.27 16.58
CA ILE A 56 -21.73 6.16 16.18
C ILE A 56 -20.83 4.98 15.84
N VAL A 57 -20.95 3.91 16.62
CA VAL A 57 -20.21 2.67 16.48
C VAL A 57 -20.96 1.74 15.55
N LEU A 58 -20.33 1.37 14.44
CA LEU A 58 -20.82 0.41 13.47
C LEU A 58 -20.17 -0.96 13.69
N PRO A 59 -20.90 -2.06 13.44
CA PRO A 59 -20.29 -3.39 13.40
C PRO A 59 -19.20 -3.47 12.31
N ASP A 60 -18.20 -4.33 12.53
CA ASP A 60 -17.10 -4.55 11.59
C ASP A 60 -17.61 -5.27 10.33
N SER A 61 -17.12 -4.89 9.14
CA SER A 61 -17.58 -5.46 7.86
C SER A 61 -16.99 -6.83 7.56
N ASP A 62 -16.03 -7.25 8.38
CA ASP A 62 -15.28 -8.49 8.21
C ASP A 62 -15.93 -9.65 8.96
N ASP A 63 -17.05 -9.42 9.67
CA ASP A 63 -17.88 -10.52 10.16
C ASP A 63 -18.42 -11.31 8.96
N ASP A 64 -18.28 -12.64 9.02
CA ASP A 64 -18.71 -13.58 7.98
C ASP A 64 -20.23 -13.66 7.80
N ASP A 65 -20.97 -12.82 8.52
CA ASP A 65 -22.41 -12.68 8.43
C ASP A 65 -22.81 -12.08 7.07
N LYS A 66 -23.41 -12.93 6.23
CA LYS A 66 -23.96 -12.57 4.92
C LYS A 66 -25.04 -11.47 5.00
N ASP A 67 -25.52 -11.18 6.20
CA ASP A 67 -26.59 -10.23 6.52
C ASP A 67 -26.08 -8.91 7.13
N TYR A 68 -24.79 -8.60 7.02
CA TYR A 68 -24.19 -7.38 7.60
C TYR A 68 -24.98 -6.10 7.28
N PHE A 69 -25.37 -5.91 6.01
CA PHE A 69 -26.10 -4.72 5.58
C PHE A 69 -27.59 -4.75 5.93
N THR A 70 -28.18 -5.93 6.11
CA THR A 70 -29.60 -6.08 6.45
C THR A 70 -29.85 -5.99 7.95
N ASN A 71 -28.88 -6.39 8.77
CA ASN A 71 -28.94 -6.37 10.23
C ASN A 71 -27.94 -5.37 10.84
N LEU A 72 -27.76 -4.22 10.21
CA LEU A 72 -26.83 -3.19 10.68
C LEU A 72 -27.31 -2.58 12.01
N GLN A 73 -26.71 -2.99 13.12
CA GLN A 73 -26.99 -2.44 14.45
C GLN A 73 -25.95 -1.39 14.84
N ALA A 74 -26.21 -0.14 14.48
CA ALA A 74 -25.40 0.99 14.92
C ALA A 74 -25.66 1.31 16.40
N ILE A 75 -24.61 1.56 17.17
CA ILE A 75 -24.68 1.87 18.60
C ILE A 75 -24.16 3.30 18.81
N TYR A 76 -24.85 4.08 19.64
CA TYR A 76 -24.37 5.39 20.06
C TYR A 76 -23.48 5.24 21.30
N GLU A 77 -22.27 5.81 21.24
CA GLU A 77 -21.31 5.78 22.35
C GLU A 77 -20.61 7.14 22.49
N ILE A 78 -20.00 7.35 23.65
CA ILE A 78 -19.15 8.52 23.92
C ILE A 78 -17.69 8.08 23.81
N ASP A 79 -16.96 8.65 22.85
CA ASP A 79 -15.52 8.45 22.73
C ASP A 79 -14.78 9.39 23.68
N ARG A 80 -13.95 8.80 24.54
CA ARG A 80 -13.13 9.50 25.52
C ARG A 80 -11.70 9.71 25.08
N CYS A 81 -11.28 9.03 24.01
CA CYS A 81 -9.91 9.06 23.53
C CYS A 81 -9.61 10.37 22.78
N GLY A 82 -10.52 10.86 21.93
CA GLY A 82 -10.32 12.06 21.12
C GLY A 82 -9.30 11.95 19.99
N GLU A 83 -8.71 10.76 19.81
CA GLU A 83 -7.69 10.53 18.78
C GLU A 83 -8.33 10.05 17.48
N LYS A 84 -7.87 10.64 16.38
CA LYS A 84 -8.29 10.22 15.03
C LYS A 84 -7.27 9.23 14.50
N GLU A 85 -7.71 7.98 14.33
CA GLU A 85 -6.93 6.97 13.65
C GLU A 85 -6.72 7.35 12.19
N THR A 86 -5.48 7.56 11.80
CA THR A 86 -5.06 7.76 10.41
C THR A 86 -4.42 6.48 9.88
N VAL A 87 -4.64 6.20 8.61
CA VAL A 87 -3.88 5.17 7.89
C VAL A 87 -2.71 5.88 7.23
N ASN A 88 -1.50 5.44 7.56
CA ASN A 88 -0.28 5.94 6.94
C ASN A 88 0.08 5.02 5.78
N LEU A 89 0.20 5.58 4.58
CA LEU A 89 0.64 4.89 3.36
C LEU A 89 2.09 5.26 3.09
N MET A 90 2.85 4.34 2.49
CA MET A 90 4.16 4.70 1.94
C MET A 90 3.99 5.62 0.72
N LEU A 91 5.02 6.39 0.37
CA LEU A 91 4.95 7.35 -0.74
C LEU A 91 4.71 6.64 -2.07
N GLU A 92 5.31 5.46 -2.25
CA GLU A 92 5.13 4.60 -3.42
C GLU A 92 3.71 4.05 -3.50
N GLU A 93 3.14 3.63 -2.37
CA GLU A 93 1.76 3.12 -2.28
C GLU A 93 0.75 4.24 -2.58
N ALA A 94 0.96 5.41 -1.98
CA ALA A 94 0.13 6.58 -2.22
C ALA A 94 0.17 7.01 -3.70
N PHE A 95 1.37 7.05 -4.29
CA PHE A 95 1.53 7.36 -5.71
C PHE A 95 0.88 6.31 -6.60
N PHE A 96 1.03 5.02 -6.28
CA PHE A 96 0.38 3.94 -7.02
C PHE A 96 -1.15 4.04 -6.94
N LEU A 97 -1.72 4.27 -5.75
CA LEU A 97 -3.17 4.42 -5.56
C LEU A 97 -3.73 5.64 -6.29
N GLN A 98 -2.97 6.73 -6.35
CA GLN A 98 -3.33 7.93 -7.12
C GLN A 98 -3.24 7.67 -8.63
N ARG A 99 -2.08 7.21 -9.12
CA ARG A 99 -1.76 7.16 -10.55
C ARG A 99 -2.30 5.95 -11.28
N ALA A 100 -2.18 4.76 -10.68
CA ALA A 100 -2.53 3.49 -11.32
C ALA A 100 -4.01 3.13 -11.09
N LEU A 101 -4.51 3.38 -9.89
CA LEU A 101 -5.89 3.04 -9.52
C LEU A 101 -6.85 4.23 -9.54
N GLY A 102 -6.35 5.47 -9.51
CA GLY A 102 -7.19 6.68 -9.52
C GLY A 102 -8.12 6.78 -8.32
N CYS A 103 -7.80 6.10 -7.21
CA CYS A 103 -8.67 5.96 -6.06
C CYS A 103 -8.23 6.77 -4.84
N LEU A 104 -7.12 7.53 -4.96
CA LEU A 104 -6.58 8.37 -3.91
C LEU A 104 -6.30 9.77 -4.44
N ASN A 105 -6.82 10.79 -3.75
CA ASN A 105 -6.48 12.19 -3.97
C ASN A 105 -5.46 12.61 -2.93
N ILE A 106 -4.31 13.11 -3.38
CA ILE A 106 -3.21 13.53 -2.51
C ILE A 106 -3.28 15.05 -2.37
N PHE A 107 -3.26 15.53 -1.12
CA PHE A 107 -3.23 16.96 -0.81
C PHE A 107 -1.92 17.30 -0.10
N TYR A 108 -1.28 18.39 -0.52
CA TYR A 108 -0.10 18.95 0.14
C TYR A 108 -0.30 20.45 0.31
N GLU A 109 -0.12 20.96 1.53
CA GLU A 109 -0.39 22.37 1.87
C GLU A 109 -1.78 22.87 1.44
N ASN A 110 -2.80 22.00 1.54
CA ASN A 110 -4.19 22.22 1.09
C ASN A 110 -4.40 22.35 -0.43
N GLU A 111 -3.37 22.11 -1.25
CA GLU A 111 -3.52 21.99 -2.70
C GLU A 111 -3.63 20.53 -3.12
N LEU A 112 -4.51 20.25 -4.09
CA LEU A 112 -4.58 18.93 -4.72
C LEU A 112 -3.35 18.75 -5.61
N LEU A 113 -2.55 17.73 -5.32
CA LEU A 113 -1.38 17.37 -6.12
C LEU A 113 -1.81 16.62 -7.38
N ASP A 114 -1.43 17.14 -8.54
CA ASP A 114 -1.46 16.37 -9.78
C ASP A 114 -0.33 15.33 -9.81
N HIS A 115 -0.47 14.30 -10.64
CA HIS A 115 0.43 13.16 -10.71
C HIS A 115 1.91 13.56 -10.88
N SER A 116 2.18 14.53 -11.76
CA SER A 116 3.55 15.01 -11.99
C SER A 116 4.13 15.71 -10.75
N LYS A 117 3.33 16.54 -10.07
CA LYS A 117 3.75 17.24 -8.85
C LYS A 117 3.95 16.27 -7.68
N ALA A 118 3.06 15.28 -7.56
CA ALA A 118 3.18 14.24 -6.53
C ALA A 118 4.47 13.43 -6.71
N TRP A 119 4.80 13.05 -7.95
CA TRP A 119 6.03 12.33 -8.26
C TRP A 119 7.28 13.13 -7.92
N GLU A 120 7.31 14.41 -8.30
CA GLU A 120 8.44 15.31 -8.01
C GLU A 120 8.65 15.45 -6.50
N LEU A 121 7.59 15.75 -5.77
CA LEU A 121 7.62 15.87 -4.30
C LEU A 121 8.06 14.58 -3.62
N PHE A 122 7.51 13.43 -4.03
CA PHE A 122 7.82 12.15 -3.41
C PHE A 122 9.26 11.72 -3.69
N SER A 123 9.73 11.96 -4.91
CA SER A 123 11.13 11.73 -5.27
C SER A 123 12.06 12.60 -4.44
N GLU A 124 11.74 13.87 -4.23
CA GLU A 124 12.55 14.75 -3.38
C GLU A 124 12.61 14.27 -1.93
N ILE A 125 11.50 13.76 -1.38
CA ILE A 125 11.40 13.30 0.02
C ILE A 125 12.09 11.94 0.23
N LEU A 126 11.88 10.97 -0.66
CA LEU A 126 12.46 9.62 -0.55
C LEU A 126 13.99 9.63 -0.50
N TYR A 127 14.60 10.61 -1.16
CA TYR A 127 16.06 10.72 -1.25
C TYR A 127 16.67 11.75 -0.30
N LYS A 128 15.89 12.37 0.61
CA LYS A 128 16.39 13.39 1.55
C LYS A 128 17.04 12.82 2.83
N ASP A 129 16.52 11.74 3.43
CA ASP A 129 16.95 11.27 4.78
C ASP A 129 17.60 9.87 4.86
N GLY A 130 17.78 9.18 3.74
CA GLY A 130 18.80 8.13 3.57
C GLY A 130 18.59 6.74 4.23
N PRO A 131 19.36 5.73 3.78
CA PRO A 131 19.20 4.28 4.02
C PRO A 131 19.47 3.77 5.45
N ALA A 132 19.43 4.62 6.48
CA ALA A 132 19.81 4.25 7.85
C ALA A 132 18.70 3.52 8.64
N TYR A 133 17.43 3.65 8.24
CA TYR A 133 16.27 3.15 9.01
C TYR A 133 15.55 1.94 8.39
N HIS A 134 15.77 1.67 7.10
CA HIS A 134 15.20 0.51 6.41
C HIS A 134 16.32 -0.26 5.71
N HIS A 135 16.58 -1.48 6.16
CA HIS A 135 17.44 -2.40 5.43
C HIS A 135 16.67 -2.91 4.22
N ALA A 136 16.97 -2.37 3.04
CA ALA A 136 16.49 -2.94 1.78
C ALA A 136 16.89 -4.42 1.71
N SER A 137 15.90 -5.32 1.64
CA SER A 137 16.12 -6.78 1.56
C SER A 137 16.68 -7.20 0.20
N TYR A 138 16.42 -6.40 -0.83
CA TYR A 138 16.83 -6.64 -2.20
C TYR A 138 17.71 -5.52 -2.72
N VAL A 139 18.74 -5.90 -3.46
CA VAL A 139 19.43 -5.02 -4.41
C VAL A 139 18.85 -5.35 -5.78
N VAL A 140 18.19 -4.39 -6.42
CA VAL A 140 17.54 -4.60 -7.71
C VAL A 140 18.44 -4.10 -8.84
N LEU A 141 18.75 -4.97 -9.79
CA LEU A 141 19.50 -4.64 -11.01
C LEU A 141 18.56 -4.72 -12.21
N ILE A 142 18.37 -3.59 -12.90
CA ILE A 142 17.53 -3.52 -14.09
C ILE A 142 18.41 -3.71 -15.32
N GLN A 143 18.09 -4.70 -16.15
CA GLN A 143 18.84 -4.99 -17.37
C GLN A 143 17.91 -5.07 -18.57
N GLU A 144 18.31 -4.42 -19.66
CA GLU A 144 17.68 -4.58 -20.97
C GLU A 144 18.04 -5.96 -21.54
N HIS A 145 17.04 -6.71 -22.02
CA HIS A 145 17.21 -8.11 -22.41
C HIS A 145 18.36 -8.35 -23.41
N GLU A 146 18.57 -7.44 -24.36
CA GLU A 146 19.48 -7.67 -25.50
C GLU A 146 20.95 -7.39 -25.19
N LYS A 147 21.29 -6.61 -24.16
CA LYS A 147 22.67 -6.27 -23.79
C LYS A 147 23.21 -7.16 -22.67
N GLY A 148 22.95 -8.45 -22.82
CA GLY A 148 23.34 -9.51 -21.88
C GLY A 148 24.81 -9.91 -21.98
N ASN A 149 25.76 -9.03 -21.65
CA ASN A 149 27.07 -9.53 -21.22
C ASN A 149 27.07 -9.59 -19.68
N LEU A 150 27.03 -10.82 -19.18
CA LEU A 150 27.17 -11.12 -17.75
C LEU A 150 28.63 -10.86 -17.36
N ASP A 151 28.98 -9.59 -17.18
CA ASP A 151 30.34 -9.17 -16.90
C ASP A 151 30.77 -9.66 -15.51
N THR A 152 32.08 -9.84 -15.33
CA THR A 152 32.72 -10.21 -14.04
C THR A 152 32.25 -9.33 -12.86
N SER A 153 31.81 -8.11 -13.18
CA SER A 153 31.16 -7.13 -12.30
C SER A 153 29.91 -7.67 -11.58
N LEU A 154 29.10 -8.55 -12.19
CA LEU A 154 27.90 -9.13 -11.55
C LEU A 154 28.26 -10.10 -10.42
N MET A 155 29.36 -10.85 -10.56
CA MET A 155 29.83 -11.70 -9.47
C MET A 155 30.39 -10.87 -8.32
N GLY A 156 31.07 -9.76 -8.62
CA GLY A 156 31.49 -8.77 -7.62
C GLY A 156 30.30 -8.17 -6.88
N LEU A 157 29.26 -7.77 -7.61
CA LEU A 157 28.04 -7.20 -7.05
C LEU A 157 27.29 -8.21 -6.17
N HIS A 158 27.15 -9.46 -6.62
CA HIS A 158 26.54 -10.53 -5.83
C HIS A 158 27.29 -10.74 -4.50
N ARG A 159 28.63 -10.74 -4.53
CA ARG A 159 29.45 -10.85 -3.32
C ARG A 159 29.25 -9.66 -2.37
N MET A 160 29.09 -8.46 -2.89
CA MET A 160 28.77 -7.27 -2.09
C MET A 160 27.38 -7.37 -1.45
N CYS A 161 26.38 -7.87 -2.19
CA CYS A 161 25.03 -8.07 -1.68
C CYS A 161 25.00 -9.10 -0.54
N GLU A 162 25.68 -10.24 -0.71
CA GLU A 162 25.81 -11.25 0.35
C GLU A 162 26.48 -10.68 1.60
N THR A 163 27.55 -9.88 1.43
CA THR A 163 28.27 -9.26 2.56
C THR A 163 27.37 -8.25 3.30
N ALA A 164 26.46 -7.61 2.59
CA ALA A 164 25.49 -6.66 3.14
C ALA A 164 24.19 -7.32 3.68
N GLY A 165 24.08 -8.66 3.61
CA GLY A 165 22.88 -9.39 4.02
C GLY A 165 21.67 -9.15 3.12
N LYS A 166 21.89 -8.83 1.84
CA LYS A 166 20.85 -8.53 0.85
C LYS A 166 20.84 -9.56 -0.27
N GLU A 167 19.67 -9.83 -0.84
CA GLU A 167 19.52 -10.68 -2.02
C GLU A 167 19.60 -9.84 -3.31
N LEU A 168 20.24 -10.37 -4.36
CA LEU A 168 20.33 -9.69 -5.65
C LEU A 168 19.18 -10.13 -6.56
N LEU A 169 18.28 -9.19 -6.87
CA LEU A 169 17.18 -9.39 -7.81
C LEU A 169 17.51 -8.73 -9.15
N ILE A 170 17.55 -9.50 -10.23
CA ILE A 170 17.78 -9.00 -11.58
C ILE A 170 16.43 -8.92 -12.29
N CYS A 171 16.03 -7.72 -12.70
CA CYS A 171 14.83 -7.46 -13.48
C CYS A 171 15.22 -7.26 -14.94
N GLN A 172 14.96 -8.28 -15.76
CA GLN A 172 15.15 -8.19 -17.20
C GLN A 172 13.92 -7.57 -17.84
N VAL A 173 14.08 -6.38 -18.42
CA VAL A 173 13.00 -5.64 -19.07
C VAL A 173 13.00 -5.94 -20.56
N TYR A 174 11.83 -6.36 -21.04
CA TYR A 174 11.53 -6.58 -22.44
C TYR A 174 10.75 -5.37 -22.93
N TRP A 175 11.44 -4.50 -23.68
CA TRP A 175 10.83 -3.33 -24.29
C TRP A 175 10.04 -3.74 -25.54
N PRO A 176 8.76 -3.38 -25.66
CA PRO A 176 7.95 -3.71 -26.83
C PRO A 176 8.25 -2.81 -28.04
N ASN A 177 8.74 -1.58 -27.84
CA ASN A 177 9.12 -0.57 -28.85
C ASN A 177 10.17 0.40 -28.26
N ASP A 178 10.90 1.14 -29.11
CA ASP A 178 11.93 2.14 -28.70
C ASP A 178 11.34 3.39 -28.00
N GLU A 179 10.06 3.68 -28.20
CA GLU A 179 9.36 4.80 -27.54
C GLU A 179 8.35 4.29 -26.50
N VAL A 180 8.56 4.69 -25.24
CA VAL A 180 7.71 4.33 -24.10
C VAL A 180 6.71 5.45 -23.84
N ASN A 181 5.43 5.16 -24.04
CA ASN A 181 4.31 6.03 -23.66
C ASN A 181 3.53 5.43 -22.48
N PRO A 182 2.81 6.23 -21.67
CA PRO A 182 2.02 5.75 -20.53
C PRO A 182 1.00 4.67 -20.91
N ASP A 183 0.43 4.73 -22.11
CA ASP A 183 -0.54 3.76 -22.62
C ASP A 183 0.10 2.41 -23.02
N ASN A 184 1.42 2.41 -23.25
CA ASN A 184 2.19 1.23 -23.66
C ASN A 184 2.91 0.54 -22.49
N LEU A 185 2.79 1.07 -21.26
CA LEU A 185 3.38 0.48 -20.05
C LEU A 185 2.91 -0.96 -19.82
N SER A 186 1.66 -1.28 -20.18
CA SER A 186 1.11 -2.64 -20.06
C SER A 186 1.77 -3.66 -20.97
N ASN A 187 2.48 -3.21 -22.01
CA ASN A 187 3.14 -4.08 -22.99
C ASN A 187 4.58 -4.41 -22.58
N ILE A 188 5.12 -3.73 -21.56
CA ILE A 188 6.43 -4.04 -21.00
C ILE A 188 6.33 -5.35 -20.24
N ARG A 189 7.20 -6.30 -20.57
CA ARG A 189 7.32 -7.54 -19.79
C ARG A 189 8.58 -7.47 -18.96
N ILE A 190 8.46 -7.88 -17.71
CA ILE A 190 9.58 -7.95 -16.79
C ILE A 190 9.76 -9.42 -16.43
N LYS A 191 10.99 -9.92 -16.55
CA LYS A 191 11.39 -11.22 -16.04
C LYS A 191 12.26 -11.00 -14.82
N GLU A 192 11.80 -11.49 -13.69
CA GLU A 192 12.50 -11.44 -12.42
C GLU A 192 13.41 -12.66 -12.28
N ILE A 193 14.67 -12.43 -11.93
CA ILE A 193 15.67 -13.47 -11.69
C ILE A 193 16.31 -13.18 -10.33
N LEU A 194 15.97 -13.99 -9.34
CA LEU A 194 16.59 -13.93 -8.03
C LEU A 194 17.89 -14.72 -8.04
N MET A 195 19.01 -14.04 -7.86
CA MET A 195 20.32 -14.67 -7.86
C MET A 195 20.62 -15.18 -6.44
N LYS A 196 20.61 -16.51 -6.30
CA LYS A 196 20.98 -17.20 -5.06
C LYS A 196 22.25 -18.00 -5.24
N ARG A 197 23.02 -18.10 -4.16
CA ARG A 197 24.14 -19.02 -4.09
C ARG A 197 23.63 -20.45 -3.94
N TRP A 198 24.11 -21.34 -4.79
CA TRP A 198 23.82 -22.76 -4.67
C TRP A 198 24.52 -23.34 -3.44
N ILE A 199 23.76 -23.97 -2.54
CA ILE A 199 24.26 -24.59 -1.32
C ILE A 199 23.80 -26.05 -1.28
N SER A 200 24.76 -26.98 -1.46
CA SER A 200 24.49 -28.43 -1.58
C SER A 200 23.76 -29.09 -0.40
N SER A 201 23.71 -28.45 0.76
CA SER A 201 23.03 -28.94 1.96
C SER A 201 21.55 -28.57 2.02
N GLN A 202 21.15 -27.47 1.36
CA GLN A 202 19.76 -27.03 1.29
C GLN A 202 19.00 -27.80 0.20
N GLU A 203 19.65 -28.01 -0.94
CA GLU A 203 19.09 -28.72 -2.11
C GLU A 203 18.81 -30.22 -1.85
N ARG A 204 19.56 -30.84 -0.94
CA ARG A 204 19.35 -32.24 -0.56
C ARG A 204 18.04 -32.47 0.20
N GLN A 205 17.42 -31.43 0.76
CA GLN A 205 16.16 -31.54 1.50
C GLN A 205 14.92 -31.40 0.60
N GLU A 206 15.05 -30.82 -0.59
CA GLU A 206 13.92 -30.63 -1.52
C GLU A 206 13.65 -31.85 -2.42
N THR A 207 14.55 -32.83 -2.45
CA THR A 207 14.46 -34.02 -3.32
C THR A 207 13.92 -35.29 -2.64
N THR A 208 13.33 -35.19 -1.44
CA THR A 208 12.68 -36.32 -0.73
C THR A 208 11.18 -36.07 -0.58
#